data_AF-A0A7K4F0X0-F1
#
_entry.id   AF-A0A7K4F0X0-F1
#
_cell.length_a   1.000
_cell.length_b   1.000
_cell.length_c   1.000
_cell.angle_alpha   90.00
_cell.angle_beta   90.00
_cell.angle_gamma   90.00
#
_symmetry.space_group_name_H-M   'P 1'
#
loop_
_entity.id
_entity.type
_entity.pdbx_description
1 polymer ?
#
loop_
_entity_poly.entity_id
_entity_poly.type
_entity_poly.pdbx_seq_one_letter_code
_entity_poly.pdbx_strand_id
1 'polypeptide(L)'
;MTKNGILCEVNENRVYLDPKNSDKSGINFVSHAHSDHLPTKNGGTILASIETNEIASLRGFKMENHVDSLENFSLVDSGHILGAKGLLFDDIFYTGDICTRDRGFLHGAKIPKCKTLITECT
;
A
#
# COMPACT_ATOMS: atom_id res chain seq x y z
N MET A 1 -15.30 1.77 -8.85
CA MET A 1 -13.92 1.21 -8.97
C MET A 1 -13.38 1.55 -10.33
N THR A 2 -12.14 2.04 -10.41
CA THR A 2 -11.49 2.26 -11.71
C THR A 2 -11.06 0.91 -12.29
N LYS A 3 -10.63 0.89 -13.56
CA LYS A 3 -9.96 -0.31 -14.12
C LYS A 3 -8.63 -0.65 -13.41
N ASN A 4 -8.20 0.18 -12.46
CA ASN A 4 -6.86 0.24 -11.92
C ASN A 4 -6.87 0.30 -10.37
N GLY A 5 -7.87 -0.30 -9.73
CA GLY A 5 -8.01 -0.27 -8.27
C GLY A 5 -8.77 0.96 -7.74
N ILE A 6 -8.39 1.39 -6.54
CA ILE A 6 -9.01 2.52 -5.83
C ILE A 6 -8.14 3.77 -6.02
N LEU A 7 -8.77 4.87 -6.42
CA LEU A 7 -8.15 6.20 -6.47
C LEU A 7 -8.81 7.06 -5.39
N CYS A 8 -7.99 7.62 -4.52
CA CYS A 8 -8.39 8.64 -3.55
C CYS A 8 -7.83 10.00 -4.01
N GLU A 9 -8.71 10.97 -4.21
CA GLU A 9 -8.34 12.35 -4.50
C GLU A 9 -8.60 13.19 -3.26
N VAL A 10 -7.53 13.67 -2.63
CA VAL A 10 -7.57 14.46 -1.39
C VAL A 10 -6.76 15.73 -1.60
N ASN A 11 -7.44 16.89 -1.55
CA ASN A 11 -6.86 18.18 -1.95
C ASN A 11 -6.29 18.11 -3.38
N GLU A 12 -4.99 18.33 -3.55
CA GLU A 12 -4.27 18.23 -4.83
C GLU A 12 -3.59 16.87 -5.04
N ASN A 13 -3.66 15.96 -4.06
CA ASN A 13 -3.00 14.66 -4.10
C ASN A 13 -3.90 13.59 -4.73
N ARG A 14 -3.32 12.81 -5.64
CA ARG A 14 -3.95 11.63 -6.27
C ARG A 14 -3.23 10.39 -5.80
N VAL A 15 -3.89 9.63 -4.92
CA VAL A 15 -3.34 8.44 -4.25
C VAL A 15 -4.02 7.21 -4.83
N TYR A 16 -3.24 6.37 -5.51
CA TYR A 16 -3.67 5.11 -6.08
C TYR A 16 -3.32 3.97 -5.11
N LEU A 17 -4.33 3.21 -4.68
CA LEU A 17 -4.17 2.13 -3.71
C LEU A 17 -4.16 0.80 -4.46
N ASP A 18 -3.03 0.10 -4.40
CA ASP A 18 -2.72 -1.15 -5.12
C ASP A 18 -3.11 -1.11 -6.62
N PRO A 19 -2.59 -0.12 -7.38
CA PRO A 19 -2.94 0.00 -8.78
C PRO A 19 -2.32 -1.11 -9.63
N LYS A 20 -3.09 -1.70 -10.55
CA LYS A 20 -2.57 -2.67 -11.52
C LYS A 20 -1.53 -2.06 -12.49
N ASN A 21 -1.65 -0.77 -12.77
CA ASN A 21 -0.72 0.02 -13.57
C ASN A 21 -0.41 1.30 -12.79
N SER A 22 0.83 1.52 -12.36
CA SER A 22 1.17 2.75 -11.65
C SER A 22 0.93 3.98 -12.52
N ASP A 23 0.28 4.99 -11.95
CA ASP A 23 0.07 6.29 -12.59
C ASP A 23 1.38 7.09 -12.62
N LYS A 24 1.56 7.90 -13.66
CA LYS A 24 2.82 8.64 -13.89
C LYS A 24 2.97 9.89 -13.04
N SER A 25 1.87 10.52 -12.60
CA SER A 25 1.89 11.78 -11.86
C SER A 25 1.32 11.69 -10.45
N GLY A 26 0.75 10.54 -10.07
CA GLY A 26 0.25 10.27 -8.73
C GLY A 26 1.23 9.53 -7.82
N ILE A 27 0.75 9.31 -6.59
CA ILE A 27 1.37 8.46 -5.58
C ILE A 27 0.73 7.08 -5.72
N ASN A 28 1.54 6.06 -5.96
CA ASN A 28 1.11 4.68 -6.12
C ASN A 28 1.50 3.90 -4.88
N PHE A 29 0.53 3.63 -4.01
CA PHE A 29 0.74 2.83 -2.82
C PHE A 29 0.64 1.34 -3.15
N VAL A 30 1.62 0.57 -2.72
CA VAL A 30 1.62 -0.90 -2.79
C VAL A 30 1.65 -1.45 -1.36
N SER A 31 0.56 -2.08 -0.96
CA SER A 31 0.34 -2.57 0.40
C SER A 31 1.26 -3.74 0.76
N HIS A 32 1.44 -4.68 -0.17
CA HIS A 32 2.27 -5.87 0.04
C HIS A 32 2.65 -6.59 -1.26
N ALA A 33 3.52 -7.59 -1.17
CA ALA A 33 4.17 -8.22 -2.33
C ALA A 33 3.41 -9.40 -2.97
N HIS A 34 2.11 -9.58 -2.70
CA HIS A 34 1.30 -10.57 -3.43
C HIS A 34 1.01 -10.09 -4.85
N SER A 35 0.90 -11.04 -5.80
CA SER A 35 0.85 -10.74 -7.23
C SER A 35 -0.39 -9.95 -7.67
N ASP A 36 -1.47 -10.06 -6.91
CA ASP A 36 -2.75 -9.38 -7.10
C ASP A 36 -2.73 -7.93 -6.62
N HIS A 37 -1.74 -7.53 -5.81
CA HIS A 37 -1.52 -6.15 -5.36
C HIS A 37 -0.34 -5.47 -6.05
N LEU A 38 0.59 -6.23 -6.65
CA LEU A 38 1.71 -5.66 -7.37
C LEU A 38 1.29 -5.02 -8.71
N PRO A 39 1.79 -3.81 -9.02
CA PRO A 39 1.62 -3.23 -10.33
C PRO A 39 2.36 -4.04 -11.39
N THR A 40 1.84 -4.01 -12.62
CA THR A 40 2.48 -4.64 -13.78
C THR A 40 3.47 -3.72 -14.50
N LYS A 41 3.45 -2.42 -14.18
CA LYS A 41 4.27 -1.37 -14.79
C LYS A 41 4.64 -0.31 -13.76
N ASN A 42 5.87 0.19 -13.85
CA ASN A 42 6.33 1.35 -13.10
C ASN A 42 5.70 2.65 -13.62
N GLY A 43 5.63 3.64 -12.73
CA GLY A 43 5.13 5.00 -12.97
C GLY A 43 5.28 5.80 -11.68
N GLY A 44 5.21 7.14 -11.77
CA GLY A 44 5.07 8.06 -10.64
C GLY A 44 5.99 7.76 -9.46
N THR A 45 5.52 8.10 -8.26
CA THR A 45 6.13 7.65 -7.00
C THR A 45 5.50 6.33 -6.58
N ILE A 46 6.29 5.34 -6.16
CA ILE A 46 5.78 4.09 -5.60
C ILE A 46 6.09 4.06 -4.11
N LEU A 47 5.06 4.16 -3.29
CA LEU A 47 5.17 4.13 -1.83
C LEU A 47 4.91 2.70 -1.34
N ALA A 48 5.90 2.09 -0.71
CA ALA A 48 5.79 0.74 -0.15
C ALA A 48 6.84 0.55 0.95
N SER A 49 6.70 -0.48 1.79
CA SER A 49 7.79 -0.85 2.70
C SER A 49 9.02 -1.36 1.92
N ILE A 50 10.19 -1.28 2.57
CA ILE A 50 11.43 -1.82 2.01
C ILE A 50 11.27 -3.32 1.73
N GLU A 51 10.69 -4.08 2.66
CA GLU A 51 10.51 -5.52 2.51
C GLU A 51 9.58 -5.86 1.34
N THR A 52 8.52 -5.07 1.13
CA THR A 52 7.64 -5.26 -0.03
C THR A 52 8.38 -5.02 -1.34
N ASN A 53 9.23 -3.99 -1.44
CA ASN A 53 10.04 -3.73 -2.63
C ASN A 53 11.06 -4.87 -2.89
N GLU A 54 11.77 -5.33 -1.86
CA GLU A 54 12.75 -6.41 -1.98
C GLU A 54 12.08 -7.74 -2.40
N ILE A 55 10.97 -8.11 -1.78
CA ILE A 55 10.22 -9.32 -2.14
C ILE A 55 9.63 -9.19 -3.55
N ALA A 56 9.10 -8.03 -3.93
CA ALA A 56 8.62 -7.79 -5.28
C ALA A 56 9.74 -7.95 -6.33
N SER A 57 10.94 -7.44 -6.03
CA SER A 57 12.11 -7.57 -6.90
C SER A 57 12.49 -9.03 -7.12
N LEU A 58 12.49 -9.85 -6.06
CA LEU A 58 12.69 -11.30 -6.14
C LEU A 58 11.60 -12.02 -6.96
N ARG A 59 10.39 -11.46 -7.00
CA ARG A 59 9.26 -11.97 -7.79
C ARG A 59 9.24 -11.42 -9.23
N GLY A 60 10.26 -10.67 -9.65
CA GLY A 60 10.45 -10.18 -11.01
C GLY A 60 9.86 -8.80 -11.28
N PHE A 61 9.44 -8.06 -10.26
CA PHE A 61 8.97 -6.68 -10.39
C PHE A 61 9.80 -5.74 -9.50
N LYS A 62 10.66 -4.93 -10.12
CA LYS A 62 11.45 -3.91 -9.42
C LYS A 62 10.69 -2.58 -9.43
N MET A 63 10.42 -2.01 -8.24
CA MET A 63 9.82 -0.68 -8.10
C MET A 63 10.91 0.38 -8.32
N GLU A 64 10.94 1.00 -9.50
CA GLU A 64 12.06 1.88 -9.89
C GLU A 64 12.08 3.21 -9.13
N ASN A 65 10.91 3.78 -8.84
CA ASN A 65 10.73 5.04 -8.11
C ASN A 65 10.19 4.79 -6.70
N HIS A 66 10.76 3.78 -6.03
CA HIS A 66 10.36 3.37 -4.68
C HIS A 66 10.77 4.41 -3.64
N VAL A 67 9.85 4.70 -2.72
CA VAL A 67 10.11 5.39 -1.45
C VAL A 67 9.42 4.62 -0.33
N ASP A 68 10.02 4.62 0.85
CA ASP A 68 9.49 3.99 2.07
C ASP A 68 8.89 5.00 3.07
N SER A 69 8.98 6.29 2.73
CA SER A 69 8.43 7.38 3.52
C SER A 69 8.03 8.55 2.61
N LEU A 70 6.97 9.25 3.00
CA LEU A 70 6.48 10.44 2.31
C LEU A 70 5.76 11.35 3.30
N GLU A 71 5.97 12.67 3.19
CA GLU A 71 5.35 13.64 4.09
C GLU A 71 3.81 13.56 4.03
N ASN A 72 3.15 13.58 5.20
CA ASN A 72 1.69 13.42 5.37
C ASN A 72 1.14 12.01 5.07
N PHE A 73 2.01 11.03 4.85
CA PHE A 73 1.65 9.62 4.72
C PHE A 73 2.30 8.80 5.83
N SER A 74 1.56 7.86 6.39
CA SER A 74 2.05 6.93 7.43
C SER A 74 1.81 5.50 7.00
N LEU A 75 2.89 4.73 6.92
CA LEU A 75 2.84 3.28 6.72
C LEU A 75 2.59 2.59 8.06
N VAL A 76 1.51 1.81 8.16
CA VAL A 76 1.11 1.11 9.39
C VAL A 76 1.16 -0.38 9.16
N ASP A 77 1.74 -1.16 10.07
CA ASP A 77 1.78 -2.63 9.92
C ASP A 77 0.37 -3.23 9.82
N SER A 78 0.14 -4.02 8.76
CA SER A 78 -1.15 -4.71 8.56
C SER A 78 -1.15 -6.16 9.08
N GLY A 79 0.00 -6.69 9.51
CA GLY A 79 0.11 -8.03 10.10
C GLY A 79 -0.14 -9.20 9.13
N HIS A 80 -0.33 -8.93 7.83
CA HIS A 80 -0.67 -9.95 6.84
C HIS A 80 0.52 -10.83 6.43
N ILE A 81 1.58 -10.22 5.89
CA ILE A 81 2.85 -10.85 5.55
C ILE A 81 4.01 -9.92 5.94
N LEU A 82 5.26 -10.40 5.87
CA LEU A 82 6.43 -9.55 6.07
C LEU A 82 6.41 -8.38 5.10
N GLY A 83 6.51 -7.15 5.63
CA GLY A 83 6.46 -5.93 4.84
C GLY A 83 5.05 -5.41 4.55
N ALA A 84 3.98 -6.12 4.89
CA ALA A 84 2.64 -5.67 4.59
C ALA A 84 2.28 -4.42 5.42
N LYS A 85 1.88 -3.36 4.71
CA LYS A 85 1.48 -2.08 5.31
C LYS A 85 0.08 -1.70 4.86
N GLY A 86 -0.68 -1.09 5.76
CA GLY A 86 -1.75 -0.15 5.41
C GLY A 86 -1.19 1.27 5.27
N LEU A 87 -1.98 2.14 4.64
CA LEU A 87 -1.63 3.54 4.42
C LEU A 87 -2.63 4.46 5.12
N LEU A 88 -2.13 5.29 6.02
CA LEU A 88 -2.87 6.40 6.62
C LEU A 88 -2.43 7.70 5.96
N PHE A 89 -3.39 8.47 5.47
CA PHE A 89 -3.18 9.80 4.90
C PHE A 89 -4.46 10.62 5.07
N ASP A 90 -4.30 11.91 5.42
CA ASP A 90 -5.43 12.75 5.83
C ASP A 90 -6.26 12.05 6.94
N ASP A 91 -7.56 11.81 6.75
CA ASP A 91 -8.41 11.02 7.65
C ASP A 91 -8.83 9.65 7.06
N ILE A 92 -8.09 9.16 6.06
CA ILE A 92 -8.36 7.91 5.33
C ILE A 92 -7.30 6.86 5.71
N PHE A 93 -7.76 5.68 6.14
CA PHE A 93 -6.91 4.51 6.31
C PHE A 93 -7.30 3.41 5.34
N TYR A 94 -6.36 3.02 4.47
CA TYR A 94 -6.49 1.84 3.62
C TYR A 94 -5.69 0.68 4.20
N THR A 95 -6.32 -0.46 4.44
CA THR A 95 -5.68 -1.57 5.15
C THR A 95 -4.76 -2.42 4.26
N GLY A 96 -5.00 -2.45 2.94
CA GLY A 96 -4.61 -3.61 2.14
C GLY A 96 -5.23 -4.88 2.72
N ASP A 97 -4.53 -6.00 2.56
CA ASP A 97 -4.82 -7.22 3.31
C ASP A 97 -4.34 -7.07 4.76
N ILE A 98 -5.17 -7.54 5.71
CA ILE A 98 -4.99 -7.28 7.13
C ILE A 98 -5.19 -8.52 8.00
N CYS A 99 -4.34 -8.65 9.02
CA CYS A 99 -4.53 -9.62 10.09
C CYS A 99 -4.40 -8.92 11.45
N THR A 100 -5.46 -8.96 12.25
CA THR A 100 -5.51 -8.37 13.61
C THR A 100 -5.02 -9.32 14.71
N ARG A 101 -4.53 -10.51 14.34
CA ARG A 101 -4.03 -11.53 15.27
C ARG A 101 -2.52 -11.68 15.12
N ASP A 102 -1.84 -11.87 16.25
CA ASP A 102 -0.40 -12.21 16.26
C ASP A 102 -0.18 -13.60 15.64
N ARG A 103 0.85 -13.73 14.78
CA ARG A 103 1.22 -14.97 14.10
C ARG A 103 2.74 -15.08 13.98
N GLY A 104 3.35 -15.92 14.81
CA GLY A 104 4.80 -16.08 14.82
C GLY A 104 5.50 -14.76 15.11
N PHE A 105 6.34 -14.29 14.17
CA PHE A 105 7.02 -13.00 14.27
C PHE A 105 6.20 -11.79 13.77
N LEU A 106 5.01 -12.03 13.19
CA LEU A 106 4.13 -10.96 12.72
C LEU A 106 3.18 -10.56 13.84
N HIS A 107 3.21 -9.28 14.20
CA HIS A 107 2.25 -8.69 15.13
C HIS A 107 0.94 -8.34 14.40
N GLY A 108 -0.18 -8.50 15.10
CA GLY A 108 -1.50 -8.14 14.60
C GLY A 108 -1.61 -6.63 14.36
N ALA A 109 -2.33 -6.26 13.30
CA ALA A 109 -2.55 -4.87 12.91
C ALA A 109 -3.21 -4.05 14.02
N LYS A 110 -2.67 -2.85 14.25
CA LYS A 110 -3.26 -1.84 15.14
C LYS A 110 -3.84 -0.72 14.27
N ILE A 111 -5.17 -0.68 14.20
CA ILE A 111 -5.87 0.27 13.33
C ILE A 111 -5.73 1.69 13.93
N PRO A 112 -5.19 2.66 13.18
CA PRO A 112 -5.15 4.04 13.63
C PRO A 112 -6.56 4.63 13.66
N LYS A 113 -6.75 5.68 14.48
CA LYS A 113 -7.98 6.47 14.43
C LYS A 113 -8.05 7.20 13.08
N CYS A 114 -9.15 7.01 12.36
CA CYS A 114 -9.43 7.64 11.06
C CYS A 114 -10.94 7.90 10.95
N LYS A 115 -11.37 8.72 9.98
CA LYS A 115 -12.80 8.91 9.68
C LYS A 115 -13.29 7.92 8.62
N THR A 116 -12.44 7.60 7.66
CA THR A 116 -12.76 6.70 6.56
C THR A 116 -11.82 5.50 6.61
N LEU A 117 -12.40 4.31 6.78
CA LEU A 117 -11.67 3.05 6.70
C LEU A 117 -12.02 2.35 5.38
N ILE A 118 -11.01 2.06 4.57
CA ILE A 118 -11.11 1.26 3.36
C ILE A 118 -10.43 -0.08 3.65
N THR A 119 -11.21 -1.16 3.69
CA THR A 119 -10.69 -2.47 4.09
C THR A 119 -11.15 -3.58 3.15
N GLU A 120 -10.40 -4.68 3.15
CA GLU A 120 -10.74 -5.90 2.43
C GLU A 120 -12.01 -6.56 3.01
N CYS A 121 -12.54 -7.54 2.30
CA CYS A 121 -13.69 -8.34 2.75
C CYS A 121 -13.55 -9.83 2.41
N THR A 122 -12.31 -10.32 2.42
CA THR A 122 -11.94 -11.71 2.11
C THR A 122 -12.41 -12.69 3.20
#